data_AF-A0A6P5RLM3-F1
#
_entry.id   AF-A0A6P5RLM3-F1
#
_cell.length_a   1.000
_cell.length_b   1.000
_cell.length_c   1.000
_cell.angle_alpha   90.00
_cell.angle_beta   90.00
_cell.angle_gamma   90.00
#
_symmetry.space_group_name_H-M   'P 1'
#
loop_
_entity.id
_entity.type
_entity.pdbx_description
1 polymer ?
#
loop_
_entity_poly.entity_id
_entity_poly.type
_entity_poly.pdbx_seq_one_letter_code
_entity_poly.pdbx_strand_id
1 'polypeptide(L)'
;MSRIRRIAEWMESDTESDDLHGLRSRLIIRLQMEVGRHYIRRRLLADDNFNINTSINNFNNIRNNGPLAAAASKASIDAMPRVTVTSQGAECSICLEGLEVGAEAREMPCKH
;
A
#
# COMPACT_ATOMS: atom_id res chain seq x y z
N MET A 1 -42.40 0.91 3.34
CA MET A 1 -42.36 1.81 2.17
C MET A 1 -41.23 1.36 1.26
N SER A 2 -41.58 0.87 0.07
CA SER A 2 -40.74 -0.02 -0.75
C SER A 2 -39.49 0.65 -1.31
N ARG A 3 -38.41 -0.13 -1.43
CA ARG A 3 -37.12 0.26 -2.06
C ARG A 3 -37.26 0.78 -3.50
N ILE A 4 -38.42 0.59 -4.11
CA ILE A 4 -38.79 1.04 -5.45
C ILE A 4 -38.84 2.58 -5.52
N ARG A 5 -39.23 3.25 -4.43
CA ARG A 5 -39.38 4.73 -4.42
C ARG A 5 -38.04 5.47 -4.59
N ARG A 6 -36.93 4.88 -4.11
CA ARG A 6 -35.58 5.44 -4.23
C ARG A 6 -34.99 5.32 -5.64
N ILE A 7 -35.40 4.32 -6.41
CA ILE A 7 -34.93 4.14 -7.78
C ILE A 7 -35.61 5.16 -8.70
N ALA A 8 -36.89 5.45 -8.47
CA ALA A 8 -37.63 6.47 -9.22
C ALA A 8 -37.05 7.88 -9.01
N GLU A 9 -36.72 8.27 -7.77
CA GLU A 9 -36.04 9.56 -7.47
C GLU A 9 -34.69 9.72 -8.18
N TRP A 10 -33.95 8.61 -8.37
CA TRP A 10 -32.67 8.61 -9.10
C TRP A 10 -32.83 8.68 -10.61
N MET A 11 -34.00 8.28 -11.13
CA MET A 11 -34.31 8.36 -12.56
C MET A 11 -34.81 9.76 -12.94
N GLU A 12 -35.45 10.48 -12.01
CA GLU A 12 -36.00 11.82 -12.24
C GLU A 12 -34.95 12.95 -12.15
N SER A 13 -33.79 12.74 -11.51
CA SER A 13 -32.72 13.76 -11.48
C SER A 13 -31.85 13.81 -12.73
N ASP A 14 -32.08 12.94 -13.72
CA ASP A 14 -31.25 12.80 -14.93
C ASP A 14 -31.94 13.34 -16.20
N THR A 15 -33.12 13.96 -16.10
CA THR A 15 -33.91 14.46 -17.25
C THR A 15 -33.65 15.94 -17.57
N GLU A 16 -32.39 16.36 -17.65
CA GLU A 16 -32.06 17.71 -18.14
C GLU A 16 -30.79 17.67 -19.01
N SER A 17 -30.87 16.98 -20.15
CA SER A 17 -30.12 17.21 -21.40
C SER A 17 -30.46 16.13 -22.43
N ASP A 18 -31.39 16.47 -23.33
CA ASP A 18 -32.01 15.59 -24.33
C ASP A 18 -31.10 15.30 -25.55
N ASP A 19 -29.94 14.70 -25.33
CA ASP A 19 -29.15 14.11 -26.42
C ASP A 19 -29.18 12.58 -26.31
N LEU A 20 -29.90 11.93 -27.24
CA LEU A 20 -29.97 10.46 -27.36
C LEU A 20 -28.58 9.80 -27.47
N HIS A 21 -27.60 10.54 -28.00
CA HIS A 21 -26.20 10.13 -28.05
C HIS A 21 -25.55 10.13 -26.65
N GLY A 22 -25.92 11.08 -25.79
CA GLY A 22 -25.52 11.17 -24.39
C GLY A 22 -26.12 10.05 -23.54
N LEU A 23 -27.42 9.75 -23.68
CA LEU A 23 -28.05 8.64 -22.94
C LEU A 23 -27.47 7.27 -23.33
N ARG A 24 -27.22 7.02 -24.62
CA ARG A 24 -26.57 5.78 -25.08
C ARG A 24 -25.15 5.67 -24.55
N SER A 25 -24.39 6.77 -24.56
CA SER A 25 -23.05 6.83 -23.99
C SER A 25 -23.05 6.58 -22.48
N ARG A 26 -24.02 7.16 -21.73
CA ARG A 26 -24.16 6.95 -20.28
C ARG A 26 -24.53 5.52 -19.93
N LEU A 27 -25.40 4.87 -20.70
CA LEU A 27 -25.75 3.45 -20.49
C LEU A 27 -24.54 2.54 -20.75
N ILE A 28 -23.78 2.79 -21.82
CA ILE A 28 -22.56 2.05 -22.15
C ILE A 28 -21.50 2.24 -21.05
N ILE A 29 -21.27 3.48 -20.60
CA ILE A 29 -20.33 3.77 -19.50
C ILE A 29 -20.77 3.08 -18.21
N ARG A 30 -22.07 3.10 -17.86
CA ARG A 30 -22.57 2.38 -16.66
C ARG A 30 -22.34 0.88 -16.76
N LEU A 31 -22.66 0.27 -17.91
CA LEU A 31 -22.44 -1.17 -18.15
C LEU A 31 -20.95 -1.52 -18.08
N GLN A 32 -20.07 -0.71 -18.68
CA GLN A 32 -18.62 -0.91 -18.63
C GLN A 32 -18.09 -0.82 -17.19
N MET A 33 -18.56 0.16 -16.40
CA MET A 33 -18.19 0.30 -14.99
C MET A 33 -18.71 -0.86 -14.14
N GLU A 34 -19.89 -1.40 -14.44
CA GLU A 34 -20.47 -2.53 -13.72
C GLU A 34 -19.74 -3.85 -13.99
N VAL A 35 -19.39 -4.11 -15.27
CA VAL A 35 -18.54 -5.25 -15.66
C VAL A 35 -17.14 -5.12 -15.05
N GLY A 36 -16.55 -3.93 -15.07
CA GLY A 36 -15.26 -3.64 -14.44
C GLY A 36 -15.28 -3.90 -12.92
N ARG A 37 -16.32 -3.41 -12.22
CA ARG A 37 -16.51 -3.70 -10.79
C ARG A 37 -16.66 -5.19 -10.51
N HIS A 38 -17.39 -5.93 -11.34
CA HIS A 38 -17.57 -7.38 -11.17
C HIS A 38 -16.26 -8.16 -11.36
N TYR A 39 -15.45 -7.76 -12.35
CA TYR A 39 -14.14 -8.35 -12.59
C TYR A 39 -13.16 -8.07 -11.44
N ILE A 40 -13.08 -6.82 -10.98
CA ILE A 40 -12.22 -6.42 -9.85
C ILE A 40 -12.64 -7.15 -8.57
N ARG A 41 -13.94 -7.21 -8.26
CA ARG A 41 -14.45 -7.91 -7.09
C ARG A 41 -14.15 -9.40 -7.11
N ARG A 42 -14.34 -10.07 -8.27
CA ARG A 42 -13.99 -11.48 -8.41
C ARG A 42 -12.49 -11.73 -8.26
N ARG A 43 -11.64 -10.82 -8.72
CA ARG A 43 -10.19 -10.93 -8.56
C ARG A 43 -9.76 -10.73 -7.11
N LEU A 44 -10.25 -9.69 -6.43
CA LEU A 44 -9.95 -9.46 -5.02
C LEU A 44 -10.41 -10.62 -4.11
N LEU A 45 -11.61 -11.17 -4.34
CA LEU A 45 -12.12 -12.33 -3.58
C LEU A 45 -11.38 -13.63 -3.92
N ALA A 46 -10.78 -13.75 -5.12
CA ALA A 46 -9.92 -14.87 -5.47
C ALA A 46 -8.51 -14.73 -4.86
N ASP A 47 -8.09 -13.50 -4.54
CA ASP A 47 -6.80 -13.15 -3.96
C ASP A 47 -6.79 -13.16 -2.41
N ASP A 48 -7.87 -13.62 -1.75
CA ASP A 48 -7.94 -13.88 -0.29
C ASP A 48 -7.03 -15.06 0.16
N ASN A 49 -6.03 -15.41 -0.63
CA ASN A 49 -4.94 -16.31 -0.32
C ASN A 49 -3.65 -15.57 0.09
N PHE A 50 -3.77 -14.39 0.70
CA PHE A 50 -2.67 -13.88 1.52
C PHE A 50 -2.58 -14.72 2.79
N ASN A 51 -2.05 -15.94 2.66
CA ASN A 51 -1.80 -16.80 3.78
C ASN A 51 -0.62 -16.22 4.57
N ILE A 52 -0.95 -15.36 5.54
CA ILE A 52 0.00 -14.73 6.47
C ILE A 52 0.91 -15.80 7.09
N ASN A 53 0.38 -17.00 7.35
CA ASN A 53 1.18 -18.09 7.91
C ASN A 53 2.23 -18.61 6.92
N THR A 54 1.95 -18.64 5.61
CA THR A 54 2.96 -18.98 4.59
C THR A 54 4.08 -17.95 4.57
N SER A 55 3.75 -16.66 4.60
CA SER A 55 4.77 -15.59 4.67
C SER A 55 5.59 -15.65 5.95
N ILE A 56 4.96 -15.88 7.12
CA ILE A 56 5.63 -16.08 8.40
C ILE A 56 6.54 -17.31 8.36
N ASN A 57 6.05 -18.44 7.85
CA ASN A 57 6.80 -19.68 7.74
C ASN A 57 7.99 -19.54 6.79
N ASN A 58 7.84 -18.81 5.69
CA ASN A 58 8.94 -18.48 4.78
C ASN A 58 9.98 -17.59 5.47
N PHE A 59 9.55 -16.56 6.21
CA PHE A 59 10.45 -15.70 6.99
C PHE A 59 11.24 -16.49 8.05
N ASN A 60 10.57 -17.41 8.75
CA ASN A 60 11.19 -18.29 9.74
C ASN A 60 12.16 -19.28 9.07
N ASN A 61 11.81 -19.86 7.93
CA ASN A 61 12.72 -20.74 7.17
C ASN A 61 13.96 -19.99 6.65
N ILE A 62 13.83 -18.73 6.21
CA ILE A 62 14.96 -17.90 5.80
C ILE A 62 15.92 -17.65 6.97
N ARG A 63 15.38 -17.38 8.18
CA ARG A 63 16.18 -17.21 9.40
C ARG A 63 16.86 -18.49 9.84
N ASN A 64 16.23 -19.65 9.63
CA ASN A 64 16.65 -20.91 10.24
C ASN A 64 17.48 -21.82 9.29
N ASN A 65 17.27 -21.77 7.97
CA ASN A 65 17.77 -22.78 7.03
C ASN A 65 18.54 -22.24 5.79
N GLY A 66 18.56 -20.93 5.54
CA GLY A 66 19.37 -20.35 4.45
C GLY A 66 20.83 -20.10 4.87
N PRO A 67 21.80 -19.96 3.93
CA PRO A 67 23.10 -19.40 4.28
C PRO A 67 22.82 -18.00 4.85
N LEU A 68 23.00 -17.89 6.16
CA LEU A 68 22.90 -16.66 6.93
C LEU A 68 23.45 -15.53 6.06
N ALA A 69 22.66 -14.48 5.79
CA ALA A 69 23.29 -13.18 5.62
C ALA A 69 24.05 -12.98 6.93
N ALA A 70 25.35 -13.32 6.92
CA ALA A 70 26.12 -13.39 8.14
C ALA A 70 26.01 -12.03 8.80
N ALA A 71 25.65 -12.01 10.08
CA ALA A 71 25.57 -10.77 10.82
C ALA A 71 26.88 -10.00 10.62
N ALA A 72 26.78 -8.69 10.39
CA ALA A 72 27.96 -7.88 10.20
C ALA A 72 28.88 -8.01 11.41
N SER A 73 30.19 -8.08 11.16
CA SER A 73 31.16 -8.14 12.26
C SER A 73 31.14 -6.82 13.04
N LYS A 74 31.45 -6.87 14.33
CA LYS A 74 31.59 -5.66 15.15
C LYS A 74 32.61 -4.67 14.56
N ALA A 75 33.70 -5.19 13.99
CA ALA A 75 34.70 -4.38 13.31
C ALA A 75 34.12 -3.64 12.08
N SER A 76 33.26 -4.29 11.31
CA SER A 76 32.55 -3.67 10.18
C SER A 76 31.63 -2.55 10.65
N ILE A 77 30.91 -2.76 11.75
CA ILE A 77 30.00 -1.79 12.33
C ILE A 77 30.77 -0.57 12.86
N ASP A 78 31.88 -0.78 13.58
CA ASP A 78 32.70 0.29 14.17
C ASP A 78 33.50 1.09 13.14
N ALA A 79 33.77 0.52 11.96
CA ALA A 79 34.38 1.23 10.84
C ALA A 79 33.41 2.14 10.07
N MET A 80 32.10 2.11 10.37
CA MET A 80 31.13 2.97 9.68
C MET A 80 31.34 4.45 9.99
N PRO A 81 31.17 5.34 9.01
CA PRO A 81 31.32 6.78 9.21
C PRO A 81 30.31 7.30 10.22
N ARG A 82 30.81 8.12 11.15
CA ARG A 82 30.00 8.84 12.13
C ARG A 82 29.67 10.20 11.57
N VAL A 83 28.39 10.51 11.49
CA VAL A 83 27.86 11.75 10.93
C VAL A 83 27.04 12.46 11.99
N THR A 84 27.10 13.79 12.00
CA THR A 84 26.25 14.60 12.87
C THR A 84 24.92 14.84 12.19
N VAL A 85 23.81 14.62 12.91
CA VAL A 85 22.46 14.90 12.39
C VAL A 85 22.31 16.41 12.16
N THR A 86 22.12 16.83 10.92
CA THR A 86 22.02 18.25 10.53
C THR A 86 20.58 18.72 10.33
N SER A 87 19.67 17.82 9.93
CA SER A 87 18.28 18.15 9.63
C SER A 87 17.33 17.72 10.75
N GLN A 88 16.38 18.59 11.08
CA GLN A 88 15.26 18.26 11.97
C GLN A 88 14.28 17.31 11.27
N GLY A 89 13.65 16.42 12.03
CA GLY A 89 12.57 15.54 11.54
C GLY A 89 13.02 14.20 10.96
N ALA A 90 14.31 13.84 11.09
CA ALA A 90 14.75 12.47 10.85
C ALA A 90 14.35 11.58 12.04
N GLU A 91 13.98 10.33 11.81
CA GLU A 91 13.53 9.38 12.84
C GLU A 91 14.33 8.08 12.72
N CYS A 92 14.71 7.51 13.86
CA CYS A 92 15.36 6.22 13.91
C CYS A 92 14.32 5.11 13.73
N SER A 93 14.35 4.37 12.62
CA SER A 93 13.41 3.26 12.38
C SER A 93 13.57 2.07 13.34
N ILE A 94 14.57 2.11 14.23
CA ILE A 94 14.83 1.07 15.23
C ILE A 94 14.12 1.38 16.55
N CYS A 95 14.29 2.59 17.10
CA CYS A 95 13.62 3.01 18.34
C CYS A 95 12.34 3.81 18.12
N LEU A 96 12.04 4.22 16.89
CA LEU A 96 10.90 5.05 16.50
C LEU A 96 10.91 6.43 17.19
N GLU A 97 12.11 6.95 17.44
CA GLU A 97 12.34 8.24 18.09
C GLU A 97 12.99 9.22 17.11
N GLY A 98 12.67 10.52 17.28
CA GLY A 98 13.26 11.59 16.48
C GLY A 98 14.76 11.71 16.74
N LEU A 99 15.55 11.80 15.67
CA LEU A 99 16.97 12.11 15.72
C LEU A 99 17.15 13.60 16.05
N GLU A 100 17.88 13.87 17.13
CA GLU A 100 18.17 15.23 17.58
C GLU A 100 19.27 15.87 16.72
N VAL A 101 19.10 17.15 16.38
CA VAL A 101 20.13 17.90 15.65
C VAL A 101 21.37 18.04 16.51
N GLY A 102 22.53 17.68 15.95
CA GLY A 102 23.81 17.64 16.66
C GLY A 102 24.13 16.29 17.31
N ALA A 103 23.20 15.32 17.31
CA ALA A 103 23.48 13.96 17.76
C ALA A 103 24.39 13.20 16.77
N GLU A 104 25.12 12.22 17.29
CA GLU A 104 25.96 11.31 16.51
C GLU A 104 25.11 10.18 15.92
N ALA A 105 25.11 10.05 14.59
CA ALA A 105 24.51 8.96 13.84
C ALA A 105 25.57 8.22 13.03
N ARG A 106 25.26 7.02 12.53
CA ARG A 106 26.13 6.27 11.61
C ARG A 106 25.49 6.22 10.24
N GLU A 107 26.24 6.56 9.20
CA GLU A 107 25.76 6.47 7.82
C GLU A 107 26.14 5.10 7.24
N MET A 108 25.15 4.41 6.70
CA MET A 108 25.36 3.11 6.06
C MET A 108 26.01 3.27 4.68
N PRO A 109 26.75 2.28 4.14
CA PRO A 109 27.30 2.35 2.77
C PRO A 109 26.25 2.55 1.67
N CYS A 110 24.99 2.20 1.95
CA CYS A 110 23.85 2.42 1.09
C CYS A 110 23.16 3.80 1.29
N LYS A 111 23.80 4.72 2.01
CA LYS A 111 23.33 6.10 2.27
C LYS A 111 21.99 6.19 2.99
N HIS A 112 21.76 5.26 3.91
CA HIS A 112 20.68 5.34 4.90
C HIS A 112 21.24 5.85 6.23
#